data_AF-A0A2G9HBR8-F1
#
_entry.id   AF-A0A2G9HBR8-F1
#
_cell.length_a   1.000
_cell.length_b   1.000
_cell.length_c   1.000
_cell.angle_alpha   90.00
_cell.angle_beta   90.00
_cell.angle_gamma   90.00
#
_symmetry.space_group_name_H-M   'P 1'
#
loop_
_entity.id
_entity.type
_entity.pdbx_description
1 polymer ?
#
loop_
_entity_poly.entity_id
_entity_poly.type
_entity_poly.pdbx_seq_one_letter_code
_entity_poly.pdbx_strand_id
1 'polypeptide(L)'
;METVSQSPSVMMAEDRSSTEPSSDPNPCPICLASVVEESYLDQCFHKFCFNCIVRWTSIVASKRSCAPSSFKCPLCKTENFSIIYGYDGTSFQQHYIGRSVRNRSDFFSEAHRYRLKCYYSDPGNLADKLQVSRYWKFRKYLQQNHFLPNWLRREIQALMQEEDVDIIMHHVVGVIDSLRRNWLKNSRNSTETAQKEFRLSVSEAARPFLTGRTERFVNESELFLASGLNIDAFDKAYTEHLGWKIPGIEHDEPLEHIPAVPYLYILDEDSDGDGN
;
A
#
# COMPACT_ATOMS: atom_id res chain seq x y z
N MET A 1 -26.18 58.51 -44.33
CA MET A 1 -25.95 59.37 -43.17
C MET A 1 -25.89 58.44 -41.96
N GLU A 2 -24.76 57.75 -41.80
CA GLU A 2 -23.61 58.22 -41.02
C GLU A 2 -23.99 58.25 -39.54
N THR A 3 -23.40 57.39 -38.71
CA THR A 3 -22.12 57.72 -38.09
C THR A 3 -21.30 56.48 -37.73
N VAL A 4 -19.99 56.65 -37.85
CA VAL A 4 -18.89 55.70 -37.64
C VAL A 4 -17.91 56.37 -36.65
N SER A 5 -17.23 55.54 -35.85
CA SER A 5 -15.97 55.80 -35.11
C SER A 5 -16.04 56.70 -33.85
N GLN A 6 -15.25 56.53 -32.78
CA GLN A 6 -14.00 55.80 -32.56
C GLN A 6 -13.72 55.63 -31.04
N SER A 7 -12.85 54.67 -30.70
CA SER A 7 -12.31 54.34 -29.37
C SER A 7 -11.53 55.49 -28.68
N PRO A 8 -11.10 55.31 -27.43
CA PRO A 8 -9.66 55.09 -27.24
C PRO A 8 -9.28 54.01 -26.22
N SER A 9 -8.05 53.53 -26.42
CA SER A 9 -7.29 52.52 -25.69
C SER A 9 -6.30 53.16 -24.70
N VAL A 10 -6.11 52.50 -23.53
CA VAL A 10 -4.87 52.45 -22.67
C VAL A 10 -4.58 53.78 -21.92
N MET A 11 -4.27 53.84 -20.61
CA MET A 11 -3.11 53.30 -19.90
C MET A 11 -3.36 53.18 -18.38
N MET A 12 -2.94 52.03 -17.84
CA MET A 12 -2.16 51.79 -16.61
C MET A 12 -2.34 52.71 -15.39
N ALA A 13 -2.86 52.12 -14.31
CA ALA A 13 -2.33 52.34 -12.97
C ALA A 13 -2.07 50.95 -12.37
N GLU A 14 -0.81 50.53 -12.45
CA GLU A 14 -0.26 49.47 -11.60
C GLU A 14 -0.42 49.95 -10.16
N ASP A 15 -1.24 49.26 -9.35
CA ASP A 15 -1.00 49.24 -7.92
C ASP A 15 -0.57 47.84 -7.52
N ARG A 16 0.57 47.83 -6.86
CA ARG A 16 1.42 46.69 -6.63
C ARG A 16 0.74 45.75 -5.64
N SER A 17 0.74 44.48 -6.04
CA SER A 17 0.75 43.32 -5.16
C SER A 17 1.41 43.65 -3.82
N SER A 18 0.56 43.83 -2.82
CA SER A 18 0.86 43.63 -1.41
C SER A 18 -0.13 42.59 -0.93
N THR A 19 -0.02 41.37 -1.47
CA THR A 19 -0.59 40.20 -0.79
C THR A 19 0.27 39.98 0.44
N GLU A 20 0.03 40.78 1.47
CA GLU A 20 0.32 40.42 2.84
C GLU A 20 -0.15 38.96 3.02
N PRO A 21 0.69 38.03 3.48
CA PRO A 21 0.21 36.70 3.78
C PRO A 21 -0.85 36.90 4.86
N SER A 22 -2.11 36.71 4.48
CA SER A 22 -3.23 36.72 5.41
C SER A 22 -2.82 35.81 6.57
N SER A 23 -2.49 36.41 7.71
CA SER A 23 -2.14 35.68 8.90
C SER A 23 -3.33 34.80 9.24
N ASP A 24 -3.23 33.51 8.94
CA ASP A 24 -4.27 32.52 9.18
C ASP A 24 -4.72 32.69 10.64
N PRO A 25 -5.99 33.07 10.91
CA PRO A 25 -6.42 33.47 12.25
C PRO A 25 -6.29 32.35 13.30
N ASN A 26 -6.02 31.11 12.86
CA ASN A 26 -5.81 29.96 13.71
C ASN A 26 -4.40 29.37 13.50
N PRO A 27 -3.37 29.91 14.18
CA PRO A 27 -2.04 29.31 14.15
C PRO A 27 -2.08 27.90 14.74
N CYS A 28 -1.15 27.04 14.32
CA CYS A 28 -1.02 25.71 14.87
C CYS A 28 -0.74 25.78 16.38
N PRO A 29 -1.54 25.14 17.25
CA PRO A 29 -1.35 25.23 18.69
C PRO A 29 -0.08 24.53 19.23
N ILE A 30 0.65 23.80 18.38
CA ILE A 30 1.88 23.10 18.74
C ILE A 30 3.10 23.95 18.41
N CYS A 31 3.23 24.43 17.17
CA CYS A 31 4.38 25.25 16.75
C CYS A 31 4.14 26.76 16.81
N LEU A 32 2.90 27.19 17.07
CA LEU A 32 2.46 28.58 17.16
C LEU A 32 2.62 29.40 15.85
N ALA A 33 2.98 28.74 14.76
CA ALA A 33 3.08 29.33 13.42
C ALA A 33 1.83 29.02 12.58
N SER A 34 1.73 29.62 11.39
CA SER A 34 0.70 29.27 10.40
C SER A 34 0.72 27.77 10.11
N VAL A 35 -0.46 27.19 9.90
CA VAL A 35 -0.58 25.75 9.68
C VAL A 35 0.02 25.37 8.33
N VAL A 36 0.98 24.44 8.34
CA VAL A 36 1.57 23.83 7.13
C VAL A 36 1.12 22.38 7.09
N GLU A 37 0.59 21.94 5.94
CA GLU A 37 -0.04 20.62 5.78
C GLU A 37 -1.14 20.38 6.82
N GLU A 38 -2.32 20.95 6.56
CA GLU A 38 -3.45 20.91 7.48
C GLU A 38 -3.84 19.46 7.81
N SER A 39 -4.00 19.21 9.10
CA SER A 39 -4.44 17.93 9.64
C SER A 39 -5.47 18.12 10.74
N TYR A 40 -6.33 17.12 10.90
CA TYR A 40 -7.45 17.12 11.82
C TYR A 40 -7.45 15.82 12.63
N LEU A 41 -7.86 15.90 13.89
CA LEU A 41 -8.07 14.70 14.69
C LEU A 41 -9.45 14.10 14.45
N ASP A 42 -9.57 12.78 14.48
CA ASP A 42 -10.77 12.06 14.05
C ASP A 42 -12.01 12.26 14.95
N GLN A 43 -11.83 12.45 16.25
CA GLN A 43 -12.95 12.60 17.20
C GLN A 43 -13.30 14.05 17.49
N CYS A 44 -12.31 14.95 17.45
CA CYS A 44 -12.51 16.34 17.87
C CYS A 44 -12.25 17.39 16.77
N PHE A 45 -11.77 16.97 15.60
CA PHE A 45 -11.52 17.82 14.42
C PHE A 45 -10.68 19.08 14.68
N HIS A 46 -9.91 19.11 15.77
CA HIS A 46 -8.98 20.20 16.02
C HIS A 46 -7.84 20.19 14.99
N LYS A 47 -7.53 21.37 14.46
CA LYS A 47 -6.57 21.60 13.37
C LYS A 47 -5.14 21.73 13.90
N PHE A 48 -4.19 21.07 13.24
CA PHE A 48 -2.74 21.17 13.50
C PHE A 48 -1.94 21.05 12.19
N CYS A 49 -0.66 21.41 12.21
CA CYS A 49 0.26 20.94 11.17
C CYS A 49 0.42 19.42 11.31
N PHE A 50 0.37 18.69 10.19
CA PHE A 50 0.48 17.23 10.17
C PHE A 50 1.74 16.74 10.93
N ASN A 51 2.90 17.28 10.59
CA ASN A 51 4.16 16.90 11.25
C ASN A 51 4.20 17.25 12.75
N CYS A 52 3.55 18.33 13.15
CA CYS A 52 3.50 18.72 14.56
C CYS A 52 2.69 17.72 15.39
N ILE A 53 1.51 17.33 14.89
CA ILE A 53 0.63 16.41 15.61
C ILE A 53 1.16 14.98 15.60
N VAL A 54 1.83 14.55 14.51
CA VAL A 54 2.55 13.26 14.45
C VAL A 54 3.72 13.20 15.45
N ARG A 55 4.51 14.28 15.56
CA ARG A 55 5.59 14.31 16.55
C ARG A 55 5.05 14.30 17.98
N TRP A 56 3.95 15.00 18.24
CA TRP A 56 3.28 14.98 19.52
C TRP A 56 2.82 13.57 19.92
N THR A 57 2.21 12.82 18.99
CA THR A 57 1.76 11.44 19.28
C THR A 57 2.94 10.53 19.59
N SER A 58 4.07 10.67 18.88
CA SER A 58 5.31 9.92 19.15
C SER A 58 5.85 10.19 20.56
N ILE A 59 5.93 11.45 20.98
CA ILE A 59 6.40 11.84 22.34
C ILE A 59 5.46 11.33 23.44
N VAL A 60 4.15 11.34 23.20
CA VAL A 60 3.18 10.82 24.17
C VAL A 60 3.26 9.30 24.25
N ALA A 61 3.53 8.62 23.13
CA ALA A 61 3.70 7.17 23.07
C ALA A 61 4.97 6.71 23.79
N SER A 62 6.11 7.42 23.64
CA SER A 62 7.38 7.04 24.26
C SER A 62 7.36 7.06 25.80
N LYS A 63 6.42 7.80 26.41
CA LYS A 63 6.22 7.85 27.86
C LYS A 63 5.37 6.70 28.40
N ARG A 64 4.81 5.85 27.55
CA ARG A 64 3.99 4.70 27.93
C ARG A 64 4.79 3.41 27.74
N SER A 65 4.65 2.48 28.67
CA SER A 65 5.29 1.16 28.60
C SER A 65 4.69 0.24 27.53
N CYS A 66 3.52 0.59 26.98
CA CYS A 66 2.81 -0.18 25.96
C CYS A 66 2.42 0.73 24.77
N ALA A 67 2.42 0.17 23.56
CA ALA A 67 2.03 0.88 22.34
C ALA A 67 0.57 1.38 22.46
N PRO A 68 0.34 2.71 22.46
CA PRO A 68 -1.01 3.22 22.69
C PRO A 68 -1.87 3.10 21.43
N SER A 69 -3.04 2.49 21.55
CA SER A 69 -4.07 2.44 20.49
C SER A 69 -4.82 3.77 20.29
N SER A 70 -4.53 4.77 21.12
CA SER A 70 -5.20 6.06 21.16
C SER A 70 -4.31 7.13 21.81
N PHE A 71 -4.57 8.40 21.51
CA PHE A 71 -3.90 9.53 22.15
C PHE A 71 -4.87 10.64 22.50
N LYS A 72 -4.46 11.51 23.42
CA LYS A 72 -5.27 12.67 23.82
C LYS A 72 -4.89 13.90 23.00
N CYS A 73 -5.91 14.59 22.49
CA CYS A 73 -5.76 15.86 21.78
C CYS A 73 -5.00 16.87 22.66
N PRO A 74 -3.99 17.59 22.13
CA PRO A 74 -3.27 18.62 22.88
C PRO A 74 -4.20 19.71 23.44
N LEU A 75 -5.23 20.08 22.68
CA LEU A 75 -6.17 21.16 22.99
C LEU A 75 -7.26 20.75 23.98
N CYS A 76 -8.13 19.82 23.59
CA CYS A 76 -9.34 19.49 24.34
C CYS A 76 -9.22 18.21 25.17
N LYS A 77 -8.10 17.51 25.09
CA LYS A 77 -7.84 16.22 25.76
C LYS A 77 -8.76 15.06 25.36
N THR A 78 -9.65 15.24 24.39
CA THR A 78 -10.45 14.16 23.79
C THR A 78 -9.54 13.06 23.27
N GLU A 79 -9.95 11.81 23.47
CA GLU A 79 -9.26 10.65 22.95
C GLU A 79 -9.49 10.53 21.44
N ASN A 80 -8.43 10.27 20.68
CA ASN A 80 -8.44 10.18 19.23
C ASN A 80 -7.64 8.94 18.81
N PHE A 81 -8.06 8.32 17.71
CA PHE A 81 -7.51 7.06 17.20
C PHE A 81 -6.72 7.26 15.91
N SER A 82 -6.89 8.41 15.25
CA SER A 82 -6.21 8.72 13.99
C SER A 82 -6.09 10.21 13.71
N ILE A 83 -5.22 10.54 12.74
CA ILE A 83 -5.01 11.88 12.21
C ILE A 83 -5.42 11.88 10.74
N ILE A 84 -6.37 12.73 10.38
CA ILE A 84 -6.84 12.94 9.01
C ILE A 84 -6.01 14.05 8.37
N TYR A 85 -5.51 13.86 7.15
CA TYR A 85 -4.67 14.83 6.45
C TYR A 85 -4.78 14.70 4.92
N GLY A 86 -4.21 15.65 4.19
CA GLY A 86 -4.16 15.60 2.72
C GLY A 86 -5.54 15.66 2.06
N TYR A 87 -6.47 16.40 2.66
CA TYR A 87 -7.81 16.57 2.11
C TYR A 87 -7.78 17.48 0.88
N ASP A 88 -8.24 16.99 -0.26
CA ASP A 88 -8.27 17.72 -1.54
C ASP A 88 -9.68 18.17 -1.96
N GLY A 89 -10.68 17.98 -1.10
CA GLY A 89 -12.10 18.22 -1.41
C GLY A 89 -12.89 16.98 -1.81
N THR A 90 -12.21 15.89 -2.20
CA THR A 90 -12.83 14.63 -2.66
C THR A 90 -12.31 13.39 -1.97
N SER A 91 -11.07 13.42 -1.49
CA SER A 91 -10.38 12.33 -0.82
C SER A 91 -9.59 12.85 0.38
N PHE A 92 -9.26 11.96 1.31
CA PHE A 92 -8.39 12.25 2.46
C PHE A 92 -7.53 11.02 2.78
N GLN A 93 -6.44 11.26 3.50
CA GLN A 93 -5.59 10.22 4.07
C GLN A 93 -5.77 10.18 5.59
N GLN A 94 -5.55 9.01 6.19
CA GLN A 94 -5.76 8.80 7.62
C GLN A 94 -4.61 8.01 8.23
N HIS A 95 -3.97 8.60 9.24
CA HIS A 95 -2.85 8.03 9.98
C HIS A 95 -3.34 7.50 11.34
N TYR A 96 -3.45 6.18 11.49
CA TYR A 96 -3.93 5.53 12.71
C TYR A 96 -2.85 5.39 13.79
N ILE A 97 -3.24 5.62 15.04
CA ILE A 97 -2.37 5.63 16.22
C ILE A 97 -2.33 4.23 16.84
N GLY A 98 -1.13 3.79 17.26
CA GLY A 98 -0.91 2.42 17.76
C GLY A 98 -0.41 1.43 16.71
N ARG A 99 -0.36 1.86 15.45
CA ARG A 99 0.37 1.17 14.39
C ARG A 99 1.85 1.55 14.45
N SER A 100 2.48 1.35 15.62
CA SER A 100 3.91 1.57 15.78
C SER A 100 4.66 0.75 14.71
N VAL A 101 5.72 1.31 14.15
CA VAL A 101 6.59 0.61 13.20
C VAL A 101 7.10 -0.71 13.82
N ARG A 102 7.22 -0.75 15.15
CA ARG A 102 7.53 -1.94 15.96
C ARG A 102 6.42 -3.00 15.93
N ASN A 103 5.14 -2.64 16.01
CA ASN A 103 4.03 -3.59 15.86
C ASN A 103 3.84 -4.08 14.42
N ARG A 104 4.14 -3.25 13.40
CA ARG A 104 4.17 -3.72 12.01
C ARG A 104 5.32 -4.69 11.77
N SER A 105 6.46 -4.51 12.45
CA SER A 105 7.57 -5.46 12.35
C SER A 105 7.28 -6.79 13.00
N ASP A 106 6.50 -6.80 14.09
CA ASP A 106 6.20 -7.99 14.86
C ASP A 106 5.05 -8.82 14.24
N PHE A 107 4.10 -8.17 13.56
CA PHE A 107 3.01 -8.86 12.85
C PHE A 107 3.44 -9.41 11.48
N PHE A 108 4.11 -8.59 10.66
CA PHE A 108 4.53 -9.01 9.32
C PHE A 108 5.81 -9.83 9.42
N SER A 109 5.70 -11.15 9.25
CA SER A 109 6.87 -12.02 9.16
C SER A 109 7.83 -11.63 8.03
N GLU A 110 9.06 -12.13 8.08
CA GLU A 110 10.03 -11.96 7.00
C GLU A 110 9.49 -12.40 5.64
N ALA A 111 8.61 -13.42 5.61
CA ALA A 111 7.92 -13.86 4.41
C ALA A 111 7.01 -12.78 3.79
N HIS A 112 6.34 -11.95 4.60
CA HIS A 112 5.52 -10.83 4.09
C HIS A 112 6.37 -9.74 3.46
N ARG A 113 7.50 -9.40 4.12
CA ARG A 113 8.46 -8.42 3.61
C ARG A 113 9.08 -8.87 2.29
N TYR A 114 9.55 -10.11 2.27
CA TYR A 114 10.08 -10.77 1.09
C TYR A 114 9.07 -10.73 -0.06
N ARG A 115 7.82 -11.13 0.18
CA ARG A 115 6.79 -11.12 -0.85
C ARG A 115 6.47 -9.73 -1.36
N LEU A 116 6.35 -8.74 -0.47
CA LEU A 116 6.16 -7.35 -0.91
C LEU A 116 7.29 -6.91 -1.85
N LYS A 117 8.55 -7.21 -1.53
CA LYS A 117 9.70 -6.91 -2.40
C LYS A 117 9.57 -7.57 -3.78
N CYS A 118 9.04 -8.79 -3.86
CA CYS A 118 8.81 -9.47 -5.13
C CYS A 118 7.83 -8.73 -6.05
N TYR A 119 6.79 -8.07 -5.53
CA TYR A 119 5.85 -7.30 -6.35
C TYR A 119 6.47 -6.10 -7.06
N TYR A 120 7.56 -5.57 -6.51
CA TYR A 120 8.32 -4.46 -7.08
C TYR A 120 9.52 -4.93 -7.92
N SER A 121 9.75 -6.24 -7.99
CA SER A 121 10.85 -6.83 -8.74
C SER A 121 10.32 -7.44 -10.05
N ASP A 122 11.13 -7.44 -11.11
CA ASP A 122 10.77 -8.09 -12.37
C ASP A 122 10.79 -9.63 -12.19
N PRO A 123 9.67 -10.34 -12.43
CA PRO A 123 9.63 -11.79 -12.30
C PRO A 123 10.32 -12.52 -13.47
N GLY A 124 10.78 -11.81 -14.50
CA GLY A 124 11.55 -12.38 -15.60
C GLY A 124 10.84 -13.54 -16.29
N ASN A 125 11.57 -14.63 -16.54
CA ASN A 125 11.04 -15.83 -17.23
C ASN A 125 10.40 -16.86 -16.28
N LEU A 126 9.92 -16.43 -15.10
CA LEU A 126 9.39 -17.35 -14.09
C LEU A 126 8.14 -18.10 -14.59
N ALA A 127 7.32 -17.46 -15.42
CA ALA A 127 6.15 -18.08 -16.04
C ALA A 127 6.50 -19.33 -16.88
N ASP A 128 7.64 -19.29 -17.57
CA ASP A 128 8.12 -20.42 -18.38
C ASP A 128 8.68 -21.53 -17.48
N LYS A 129 9.45 -21.16 -16.45
CA LYS A 129 10.00 -22.13 -15.46
C LYS A 129 8.89 -22.86 -14.72
N LEU A 130 7.83 -22.15 -14.31
CA LEU A 130 6.66 -22.72 -13.64
C LEU A 130 5.65 -23.34 -14.63
N GLN A 131 5.96 -23.34 -15.93
CA GLN A 131 5.19 -24.00 -16.97
C GLN A 131 3.70 -23.59 -16.98
N VAL A 132 3.41 -22.29 -16.84
CA VAL A 132 2.04 -21.75 -16.80
C VAL A 132 1.20 -22.20 -18.00
N SER A 133 1.80 -22.27 -19.19
CA SER A 133 1.08 -22.77 -20.38
C SER A 133 0.60 -24.21 -20.23
N ARG A 134 1.34 -25.08 -19.52
CA ARG A 134 0.94 -26.47 -19.28
C ARG A 134 -0.21 -26.55 -18.28
N TYR A 135 -0.24 -25.68 -17.27
CA TYR A 135 -1.35 -25.61 -16.31
C TYR A 135 -2.70 -25.41 -17.02
N TRP A 136 -2.79 -24.45 -17.94
CA TRP A 136 -3.99 -24.21 -18.73
C TRP A 136 -4.27 -25.33 -19.74
N LYS A 137 -3.26 -25.77 -20.50
CA LYS A 137 -3.40 -26.86 -21.50
C LYS A 137 -3.94 -28.15 -20.89
N PHE A 138 -3.48 -28.52 -19.70
CA PHE A 138 -3.90 -29.74 -19.00
C PHE A 138 -5.13 -29.52 -18.09
N ARG A 139 -5.79 -28.36 -18.16
CA ARG A 139 -6.99 -28.04 -17.37
C ARG A 139 -6.82 -28.21 -15.87
N LYS A 140 -5.61 -27.96 -15.35
CA LYS A 140 -5.31 -28.05 -13.91
C LYS A 140 -6.08 -27.01 -13.08
N TYR A 141 -6.53 -25.93 -13.71
CA TYR A 141 -7.42 -24.92 -13.10
C TYR A 141 -8.77 -25.46 -12.62
N LEU A 142 -9.15 -26.68 -13.03
CA LEU A 142 -10.34 -27.35 -12.50
C LEU A 142 -10.10 -28.03 -11.15
N GLN A 143 -8.84 -28.17 -10.72
CA GLN A 143 -8.48 -28.80 -9.45
C GLN A 143 -8.58 -27.80 -8.29
N GLN A 144 -8.84 -28.33 -7.10
CA GLN A 144 -8.78 -27.55 -5.86
C GLN A 144 -7.32 -27.28 -5.48
N ASN A 145 -7.01 -26.06 -5.06
CA ASN A 145 -5.74 -25.71 -4.44
C ASN A 145 -6.00 -25.32 -2.98
N HIS A 146 -5.63 -26.20 -2.05
CA HIS A 146 -5.86 -26.00 -0.62
C HIS A 146 -4.91 -24.97 0.01
N PHE A 147 -3.82 -24.60 -0.67
CA PHE A 147 -2.91 -23.55 -0.23
C PHE A 147 -3.39 -22.15 -0.63
N LEU A 148 -4.31 -22.05 -1.60
CA LEU A 148 -4.79 -20.78 -2.15
C LEU A 148 -5.30 -19.80 -1.08
N PRO A 149 -6.13 -20.19 -0.10
CA PRO A 149 -6.63 -19.24 0.91
C PRO A 149 -5.51 -18.63 1.77
N ASN A 150 -4.55 -19.46 2.20
CA ASN A 150 -3.42 -19.02 3.01
C ASN A 150 -2.44 -18.17 2.21
N TRP A 151 -2.22 -18.53 0.94
CA TRP A 151 -1.43 -17.73 0.02
C TRP A 151 -2.09 -16.36 -0.19
N LEU A 152 -3.38 -16.32 -0.54
CA LEU A 152 -4.12 -15.07 -0.73
C LEU A 152 -4.09 -14.18 0.52
N ARG A 153 -4.31 -14.77 1.71
CA ARG A 153 -4.23 -14.04 2.99
C ARG A 153 -2.89 -13.32 3.10
N ARG A 154 -1.77 -14.03 2.94
CA ARG A 154 -0.41 -13.47 3.01
C ARG A 154 -0.17 -12.38 1.97
N GLU A 155 -0.56 -12.61 0.72
CA GLU A 155 -0.32 -11.66 -0.37
C GLU A 155 -1.13 -10.37 -0.17
N ILE A 156 -2.40 -10.48 0.25
CA ILE A 156 -3.25 -9.33 0.53
C ILE A 156 -2.74 -8.58 1.76
N GLN A 157 -2.33 -9.30 2.83
CA GLN A 157 -1.65 -8.72 4.00
C GLN A 157 -0.40 -7.95 3.59
N ALA A 158 0.45 -8.53 2.74
CA ALA A 158 1.66 -7.88 2.26
C ALA A 158 1.36 -6.63 1.42
N LEU A 159 0.35 -6.66 0.56
CA LEU A 159 0.04 -5.54 -0.35
C LEU A 159 -0.74 -4.40 0.30
N MET A 160 -1.66 -4.73 1.21
CA MET A 160 -2.47 -3.75 1.95
C MET A 160 -1.78 -3.27 3.21
N GLN A 161 -0.79 -4.03 3.71
CA GLN A 161 -0.15 -3.82 5.01
C GLN A 161 -1.13 -3.92 6.19
N GLU A 162 -2.31 -4.51 6.03
CA GLU A 162 -3.33 -4.72 7.08
C GLU A 162 -3.30 -6.15 7.63
N GLU A 163 -3.64 -6.33 8.91
CA GLU A 163 -3.73 -7.65 9.55
C GLU A 163 -5.02 -8.38 9.17
N ASP A 164 -6.16 -7.70 9.35
CA ASP A 164 -7.47 -8.26 9.04
C ASP A 164 -7.79 -8.06 7.55
N VAL A 165 -7.60 -9.15 6.79
CA VAL A 165 -7.90 -9.21 5.36
C VAL A 165 -8.90 -10.29 5.03
N ASP A 166 -9.53 -10.91 6.05
CA ASP A 166 -10.22 -12.18 5.88
C ASP A 166 -11.43 -12.05 4.97
N ILE A 167 -12.16 -10.93 5.05
CA ILE A 167 -13.29 -10.65 4.16
C ILE A 167 -12.83 -10.58 2.70
N ILE A 168 -11.73 -9.88 2.44
CA ILE A 168 -11.19 -9.69 1.08
C ILE A 168 -10.65 -11.01 0.54
N MET A 169 -9.90 -11.74 1.37
CA MET A 169 -9.39 -13.06 1.02
C MET A 169 -10.53 -14.03 0.68
N HIS A 170 -11.57 -14.15 1.52
CA HIS A 170 -12.70 -15.03 1.26
C HIS A 170 -13.51 -14.59 0.04
N HIS A 171 -13.62 -13.28 -0.22
CA HIS A 171 -14.23 -12.77 -1.45
C HIS A 171 -13.48 -13.26 -2.69
N VAL A 172 -12.15 -13.08 -2.74
CA VAL A 172 -11.32 -13.52 -3.89
C VAL A 172 -11.33 -15.04 -4.05
N VAL A 173 -11.19 -15.81 -2.96
CA VAL A 173 -11.34 -17.28 -2.98
C VAL A 173 -12.70 -17.67 -3.55
N GLY A 174 -13.78 -17.03 -3.07
CA GLY A 174 -15.14 -17.31 -3.51
C GLY A 174 -15.36 -17.06 -5.00
N VAL A 175 -14.74 -15.99 -5.54
CA VAL A 175 -14.75 -15.70 -6.99
C VAL A 175 -14.03 -16.80 -7.78
N ILE A 176 -12.83 -17.19 -7.36
CA ILE A 176 -12.06 -18.26 -8.03
C ILE A 176 -12.80 -19.60 -7.97
N ASP A 177 -13.38 -19.95 -6.83
CA ASP A 177 -14.17 -21.18 -6.67
C ASP A 177 -15.46 -21.17 -7.49
N SER A 178 -16.10 -20.00 -7.61
CA SER A 178 -17.27 -19.83 -8.47
C SER A 178 -16.94 -20.09 -9.94
N LEU A 179 -15.83 -19.50 -10.42
CA LEU A 179 -15.32 -19.77 -11.77
C LEU A 179 -15.04 -21.26 -11.97
N ARG A 180 -14.34 -21.90 -11.03
CA ARG A 180 -14.04 -23.33 -11.10
C ARG A 180 -15.30 -24.16 -11.25
N ARG A 181 -16.32 -23.91 -10.41
CA ARG A 181 -17.61 -24.61 -10.48
C ARG A 181 -18.34 -24.34 -11.79
N ASN A 182 -18.23 -23.14 -12.35
CA ASN A 182 -18.79 -22.81 -13.66
C ASN A 182 -18.09 -23.62 -14.77
N TRP A 183 -16.75 -23.64 -14.80
CA TRP A 183 -15.99 -24.40 -15.81
C TRP A 183 -16.21 -25.91 -15.71
N LEU A 184 -16.39 -26.46 -14.50
CA LEU A 184 -16.78 -27.87 -14.29
C LEU A 184 -18.12 -28.20 -14.96
N LYS A 185 -19.08 -27.27 -14.96
CA LYS A 185 -20.37 -27.43 -15.65
C LYS A 185 -20.24 -27.21 -17.16
N ASN A 186 -19.38 -26.28 -17.57
CA ASN A 186 -19.22 -25.84 -18.96
C ASN A 186 -17.92 -26.36 -19.59
N SER A 187 -17.82 -27.68 -19.78
CA SER A 187 -16.60 -28.37 -20.29
C SER A 187 -16.17 -27.96 -21.71
N ARG A 188 -16.98 -27.19 -22.45
CA ARG A 188 -16.73 -26.78 -23.84
C ARG A 188 -15.86 -25.53 -23.98
N ASN A 189 -15.56 -24.81 -22.89
CA ASN A 189 -14.79 -23.58 -22.99
C ASN A 189 -13.33 -23.86 -23.43
N SER A 190 -12.83 -22.98 -24.29
CA SER A 190 -11.40 -22.92 -24.64
C SER A 190 -10.58 -22.61 -23.39
N THR A 191 -9.38 -23.18 -23.30
CA THR A 191 -8.44 -22.89 -22.20
C THR A 191 -8.01 -21.42 -22.20
N GLU A 192 -7.97 -20.78 -23.37
CA GLU A 192 -7.66 -19.36 -23.52
C GLU A 192 -8.80 -18.49 -22.96
N THR A 193 -10.05 -18.88 -23.21
CA THR A 193 -11.23 -18.22 -22.63
C THR A 193 -11.23 -18.35 -21.11
N ALA A 194 -10.96 -19.54 -20.59
CA ALA A 194 -10.88 -19.75 -19.14
C ALA A 194 -9.77 -18.91 -18.48
N GLN A 195 -8.61 -18.79 -19.14
CA GLN A 195 -7.52 -17.93 -18.66
C GLN A 195 -7.91 -16.44 -18.66
N LYS A 196 -8.59 -15.97 -19.71
CA LYS A 196 -9.10 -14.59 -19.80
C LYS A 196 -10.15 -14.30 -18.72
N GLU A 197 -11.10 -15.22 -18.53
CA GLU A 197 -12.14 -15.12 -17.50
C GLU A 197 -11.52 -15.08 -16.09
N PHE A 198 -10.54 -15.94 -15.82
CA PHE A 198 -9.80 -15.92 -14.56
C PHE A 198 -9.17 -14.55 -14.29
N ARG A 199 -8.38 -14.04 -15.26
CA ARG A 199 -7.68 -12.77 -15.10
C ARG A 199 -8.65 -11.61 -14.89
N LEU A 200 -9.74 -11.57 -15.67
CA LEU A 200 -10.76 -10.54 -15.55
C LEU A 200 -11.44 -10.57 -14.17
N SER A 201 -11.99 -11.71 -13.77
CA SER A 201 -12.76 -11.80 -12.52
C SER A 201 -11.90 -11.61 -11.27
N VAL A 202 -10.67 -12.12 -11.24
CA VAL A 202 -9.74 -11.87 -10.11
C VAL A 202 -9.35 -10.40 -10.06
N SER A 203 -9.13 -9.77 -11.23
CA SER A 203 -8.86 -8.33 -11.32
C SER A 203 -10.04 -7.52 -10.78
N GLU A 204 -11.27 -7.79 -11.22
CA GLU A 204 -12.47 -7.10 -10.75
C GLU A 204 -12.70 -7.27 -9.23
N ALA A 205 -12.46 -8.47 -8.70
CA ALA A 205 -12.61 -8.76 -7.27
C ALA A 205 -11.57 -8.04 -6.40
N ALA A 206 -10.33 -7.93 -6.87
CA ALA A 206 -9.23 -7.39 -6.08
C ALA A 206 -8.98 -5.87 -6.28
N ARG A 207 -9.41 -5.31 -7.43
CA ARG A 207 -9.16 -3.90 -7.80
C ARG A 207 -9.59 -2.86 -6.76
N PRO A 208 -10.75 -2.98 -6.11
CA PRO A 208 -11.17 -2.02 -5.09
C PRO A 208 -10.21 -1.92 -3.90
N PHE A 209 -9.42 -2.97 -3.64
CA PHE A 209 -8.54 -3.07 -2.48
C PHE A 209 -7.06 -2.87 -2.83
N LEU A 210 -6.61 -3.44 -3.94
CA LEU A 210 -5.19 -3.43 -4.33
C LEU A 210 -4.81 -2.33 -5.31
N THR A 211 -5.81 -1.63 -5.88
CA THR A 211 -5.64 -0.47 -6.76
C THR A 211 -4.63 -0.73 -7.90
N GLY A 212 -3.56 0.06 -7.99
CA GLY A 212 -2.52 -0.07 -9.03
C GLY A 212 -1.73 -1.39 -8.98
N ARG A 213 -1.80 -2.14 -7.88
CA ARG A 213 -1.08 -3.43 -7.72
C ARG A 213 -1.86 -4.64 -8.25
N THR A 214 -3.11 -4.44 -8.68
CA THR A 214 -4.05 -5.52 -9.04
C THR A 214 -3.55 -6.39 -10.18
N GLU A 215 -3.04 -5.80 -11.27
CA GLU A 215 -2.57 -6.60 -12.42
C GLU A 215 -1.38 -7.48 -12.06
N ARG A 216 -0.47 -6.97 -11.22
CA ARG A 216 0.65 -7.77 -10.72
C ARG A 216 0.16 -8.90 -9.82
N PHE A 217 -0.80 -8.63 -8.94
CA PHE A 217 -1.44 -9.64 -8.10
C PHE A 217 -2.12 -10.75 -8.90
N VAL A 218 -2.81 -10.40 -10.00
CA VAL A 218 -3.40 -11.38 -10.91
C VAL A 218 -2.33 -12.28 -11.54
N ASN A 219 -1.21 -11.71 -12.00
CA ASN A 219 -0.08 -12.47 -12.54
C ASN A 219 0.53 -13.42 -11.49
N GLU A 220 0.76 -12.92 -10.28
CA GLU A 220 1.32 -13.72 -9.18
C GLU A 220 0.37 -14.84 -8.76
N SER A 221 -0.95 -14.59 -8.76
CA SER A 221 -1.98 -15.60 -8.50
C SER A 221 -1.98 -16.70 -9.55
N GLU A 222 -1.84 -16.32 -10.82
CA GLU A 222 -1.71 -17.27 -11.93
C GLU A 222 -0.44 -18.12 -11.81
N LEU A 223 0.71 -17.50 -11.49
CA LEU A 223 1.98 -18.19 -11.27
C LEU A 223 1.88 -19.20 -10.12
N PHE A 224 1.32 -18.78 -8.99
CA PHE A 224 1.17 -19.64 -7.81
C PHE A 224 0.30 -20.86 -8.12
N LEU A 225 -0.90 -20.64 -8.68
CA LEU A 225 -1.81 -21.71 -9.05
C LEU A 225 -1.20 -22.66 -10.09
N ALA A 226 -0.50 -22.11 -11.08
CA ALA A 226 0.15 -22.90 -12.11
C ALA A 226 1.29 -23.79 -11.59
N SER A 227 2.03 -23.30 -10.59
CA SER A 227 3.15 -24.02 -9.98
C SER A 227 2.71 -25.33 -9.32
N GLY A 228 1.50 -25.36 -8.74
CA GLY A 228 1.03 -26.47 -7.90
C GLY A 228 1.86 -26.69 -6.63
N LEU A 229 2.70 -25.72 -6.26
CA LEU A 229 3.56 -25.78 -5.09
C LEU A 229 2.81 -25.32 -3.83
N ASN A 230 3.31 -25.76 -2.67
CA ASN A 230 2.97 -25.10 -1.41
C ASN A 230 3.67 -23.74 -1.32
N ILE A 231 3.30 -22.95 -0.32
CA ILE A 231 3.79 -21.58 -0.15
C ILE A 231 5.32 -21.52 -0.02
N ASP A 232 5.90 -22.38 0.81
CA ASP A 232 7.35 -22.38 1.07
C ASP A 232 8.16 -22.79 -0.17
N ALA A 233 7.69 -23.80 -0.91
CA ALA A 233 8.34 -24.25 -2.15
C ALA A 233 8.20 -23.22 -3.27
N PHE A 234 7.08 -22.50 -3.32
CA PHE A 234 6.89 -21.39 -4.26
C PHE A 234 7.87 -20.24 -3.97
N ASP A 235 8.00 -19.83 -2.71
CA ASP A 235 8.95 -18.79 -2.31
C ASP A 235 10.41 -19.21 -2.58
N LYS A 236 10.74 -20.49 -2.37
CA LYS A 236 12.06 -21.04 -2.71
C LYS A 236 12.34 -20.93 -4.21
N ALA A 237 11.40 -21.34 -5.06
CA ALA A 237 11.54 -21.24 -6.51
C ALA A 237 11.72 -19.78 -6.97
N TYR A 238 11.06 -18.83 -6.31
CA TYR A 238 11.17 -17.40 -6.58
C TYR A 238 12.53 -16.84 -6.15
N THR A 239 13.05 -17.27 -5.00
CA THR A 239 14.38 -16.90 -4.48
C THR A 239 15.50 -17.43 -5.37
N GLU A 240 15.43 -18.70 -5.74
CA GLU A 240 16.36 -19.32 -6.69
C GLU A 240 16.32 -18.63 -8.06
N HIS A 241 15.13 -18.22 -8.52
CA HIS A 241 14.98 -17.52 -9.78
C HIS A 241 15.63 -16.13 -9.77
N LEU A 242 15.40 -15.35 -8.72
CA LEU A 242 15.91 -13.99 -8.62
C LEU A 242 17.39 -13.93 -8.20
N GLY A 243 18.01 -15.06 -7.89
CA GLY A 243 19.39 -15.11 -7.41
C GLY A 243 19.57 -14.36 -6.09
N TRP A 244 18.50 -14.13 -5.35
CA TRP A 244 18.58 -13.47 -4.04
C TRP A 244 19.20 -14.44 -3.05
N LYS A 245 20.29 -14.04 -2.42
CA LYS A 245 20.87 -14.81 -1.32
C LYS A 245 19.82 -14.90 -0.21
N ILE A 246 19.52 -16.13 0.22
CA ILE A 246 18.72 -16.39 1.42
C ILE A 246 19.48 -15.73 2.59
N PRO A 247 18.90 -14.79 3.35
CA PRO A 247 19.57 -14.23 4.52
C PRO A 247 19.74 -15.36 5.54
N GLY A 248 20.99 -15.78 5.76
CA GLY A 248 21.31 -16.94 6.60
C GLY A 248 22.65 -17.61 6.32
N ILE A 249 23.41 -17.17 5.31
CA ILE A 249 24.80 -17.59 5.12
C ILE A 249 25.65 -16.34 4.95
N GLU A 250 26.43 -16.04 5.99
CA GLU A 250 27.37 -14.93 6.09
C GLU A 250 28.29 -14.84 4.87
N HIS A 251 28.49 -13.62 4.37
CA HIS A 251 29.78 -13.09 3.92
C HIS A 251 29.62 -11.57 3.76
N ASP A 252 30.35 -10.83 4.59
CA ASP A 252 30.57 -9.39 4.49
C ASP A 252 31.06 -8.99 3.09
N GLU A 253 30.33 -8.10 2.40
CA GLU A 253 30.85 -7.10 1.46
C GLU A 253 29.74 -6.08 1.09
N PRO A 254 30.10 -4.84 0.70
CA PRO A 254 29.20 -3.69 0.72
C PRO A 254 28.18 -3.72 -0.43
N LEU A 255 26.90 -3.50 -0.11
CA LEU A 255 25.79 -3.46 -1.06
C LEU A 255 25.73 -2.11 -1.79
N GLU A 256 26.32 -2.01 -2.98
CA GLU A 256 25.94 -0.99 -3.96
C GLU A 256 24.80 -1.49 -4.86
N HIS A 257 23.82 -0.61 -5.07
CA HIS A 257 22.63 -0.74 -5.94
C HIS A 257 21.47 -1.65 -5.47
N ILE A 258 20.70 -1.15 -4.52
CA ILE A 258 19.30 -1.55 -4.29
C ILE A 258 18.40 -0.65 -5.15
N PRO A 259 17.54 -1.17 -6.04
CA PRO A 259 16.49 -0.38 -6.68
C PRO A 259 15.54 0.17 -5.61
N ALA A 260 15.37 1.49 -5.56
CA ALA A 260 14.54 2.15 -4.59
C ALA A 260 13.10 1.62 -4.66
N VAL A 261 12.74 0.76 -3.71
CA VAL A 261 11.35 0.50 -3.36
C VAL A 261 10.79 1.87 -2.94
N PRO A 262 9.68 2.37 -3.52
CA PRO A 262 9.05 3.59 -3.06
C PRO A 262 8.63 3.42 -1.60
N TYR A 263 9.52 3.84 -0.71
CA TYR A 263 9.30 3.86 0.72
C TYR A 263 8.23 4.89 1.01
N LEU A 264 7.05 4.43 1.45
CA LEU A 264 6.31 5.20 2.42
C LEU A 264 7.12 5.13 3.73
N TYR A 265 7.89 6.20 3.96
CA TYR A 265 8.56 6.57 5.21
C TYR A 265 9.29 5.44 5.96
N ILE A 266 10.55 5.19 5.58
CA ILE A 266 11.56 4.82 6.57
C ILE A 266 12.49 6.02 6.72
N LEU A 267 12.43 6.62 7.90
CA LEU A 267 13.48 7.50 8.38
C LEU A 267 14.55 6.57 8.94
N ASP A 268 15.73 6.60 8.34
CA ASP A 268 16.93 6.03 8.93
C ASP A 268 17.26 6.85 10.19
N GLU A 269 17.13 6.25 11.37
CA GLU A 269 17.78 6.77 12.58
C GLU A 269 19.15 6.08 12.67
N ASP A 270 20.19 6.87 12.43
CA ASP A 270 21.57 6.52 12.76
C ASP A 270 21.67 6.18 14.25
N SER A 271 22.12 4.96 14.54
CA SER A 271 22.37 4.50 15.90
C SER A 271 23.51 5.31 16.50
N ASP A 272 23.22 5.98 17.62
CA ASP A 272 24.21 6.53 18.54
C ASP A 272 25.22 5.44 18.91
N GLY A 273 26.50 5.69 18.61
CA GLY A 273 27.62 4.93 19.12
C GLY A 273 28.06 5.51 20.46
N ASP A 274 27.63 4.88 21.55
CA ASP A 274 28.31 5.00 22.84
C ASP A 274 29.70 4.34 22.72
N GLY A 275 30.74 5.15 22.91
CA GLY A 275 32.13 4.73 22.82
C GLY A 275 33.07 5.66 23.58
N ASN A 276 33.11 5.43 24.90
CA ASN A 276 34.12 5.82 25.90
C ASN A 276 33.86 7.08 26.76
#